data_AF-A0A661IAX2-F1
#
_entry.id   AF-A0A661IAX2-F1
#
_cell.length_a   1.000
_cell.length_b   1.000
_cell.length_c   1.000
_cell.angle_alpha   90.00
_cell.angle_beta   90.00
_cell.angle_gamma   90.00
#
_symmetry.space_group_name_H-M   'P 1'
#
loop_
_entity.id
_entity.type
_entity.pdbx_description
1 polymer ?
#
loop_
_entity_poly.entity_id
_entity_poly.type
_entity_poly.pdbx_seq_one_letter_code
_entity_poly.pdbx_strand_id
1 'polypeptide(L)'
;MKILLTLLIVLQVSLLANTAYYQHRVSQFELLSFENSKSIVMLGDSITDRGLWNELTKRNDIINRGISGDTTIGVLGRLDSLNKNLKIAFVMIGVNDLLKNRSVEYVFKNYVKIISGLEEKGIKPIIQTTLHVGTLAPAIYNTKIYKLNELLKNYAQKEKLQFIDLNKVFAPNEVLLDKYSLDGLHLNGAGYMEWVKIIIPYM
;
A
#
# COMPACT_ATOMS: atom_id res chain seq x y z
N MET A 1 22.36 -27.20 14.74
CA MET A 1 20.98 -26.87 15.15
C MET A 1 20.55 -25.42 14.89
N LYS A 2 21.45 -24.43 14.78
CA LYS A 2 21.10 -23.03 14.43
C LYS A 2 20.87 -22.76 12.93
N ILE A 3 21.41 -23.58 12.03
CA ILE A 3 21.29 -23.38 10.57
C ILE A 3 19.92 -23.88 10.04
N LEU A 4 19.31 -24.86 10.70
CA LEU A 4 18.02 -25.44 10.28
C LEU A 4 16.82 -24.54 10.64
N LEU A 5 16.95 -23.69 11.66
CA LEU A 5 15.89 -22.77 12.08
C LEU A 5 15.81 -21.53 11.17
N THR A 6 16.94 -21.07 10.63
CA THR A 6 16.98 -19.93 9.71
C THR A 6 16.40 -20.28 8.34
N LEU A 7 16.61 -21.52 7.85
CA LEU A 7 16.04 -21.97 6.58
C LEU A 7 14.50 -22.10 6.62
N LEU A 8 13.92 -22.46 7.77
CA LEU A 8 12.47 -22.60 7.91
C LEU A 8 11.75 -21.22 7.88
N ILE A 9 12.41 -20.16 8.34
CA ILE A 9 11.89 -18.79 8.27
C ILE A 9 11.99 -18.26 6.83
N VAL A 10 13.07 -18.58 6.10
CA VAL A 10 13.22 -18.22 4.68
C VAL A 10 12.19 -18.96 3.80
N LEU A 11 11.85 -20.22 4.12
CA LEU A 11 10.83 -20.99 3.40
C LEU A 11 9.39 -20.53 3.67
N GLN A 12 9.08 -19.93 4.82
CA GLN A 12 7.74 -19.38 5.07
C GLN A 12 7.51 -18.02 4.40
N VAL A 13 8.58 -17.26 4.13
CA VAL A 13 8.51 -15.99 3.39
C VAL A 13 8.27 -16.23 1.89
N SER A 14 8.71 -17.37 1.34
CA SER A 14 8.63 -17.66 -0.10
C SER A 14 7.25 -18.14 -0.59
N LEU A 15 6.34 -18.60 0.28
CA LEU A 15 5.03 -19.14 -0.15
C LEU A 15 3.91 -18.09 -0.29
N LEU A 16 4.12 -16.83 0.12
CA LEU A 16 3.06 -15.82 0.16
C LEU A 16 3.27 -14.63 -0.80
N ALA A 17 4.38 -14.63 -1.55
CA ALA A 17 4.75 -13.59 -2.53
C ALA A 17 5.07 -14.14 -3.94
N ASN A 18 4.71 -15.39 -4.24
CA ASN A 18 5.27 -16.14 -5.38
C ASN A 18 4.38 -16.18 -6.63
N THR A 19 3.65 -15.10 -6.95
CA THR A 19 2.98 -15.04 -8.26
C THR A 19 4.01 -14.62 -9.31
N ALA A 20 3.92 -15.18 -10.51
CA ALA A 20 4.74 -14.73 -11.65
C ALA A 20 4.60 -13.22 -11.86
N TYR A 21 3.38 -12.68 -11.67
CA TYR A 21 3.12 -11.25 -11.74
C TYR A 21 3.96 -10.43 -10.74
N TYR A 22 4.00 -10.86 -9.47
CA TYR A 22 4.82 -10.19 -8.46
C TYR A 22 6.30 -10.20 -8.84
N GLN A 23 6.84 -11.36 -9.24
CA GLN A 23 8.24 -11.49 -9.64
C GLN A 23 8.59 -10.64 -10.86
N HIS A 24 7.72 -10.62 -11.87
CA HIS A 24 7.91 -9.77 -13.05
C HIS A 24 7.91 -8.28 -12.69
N ARG A 25 7.07 -7.86 -11.75
CA ARG A 25 7.01 -6.46 -11.32
C ARG A 25 8.20 -6.06 -10.46
N VAL A 26 8.61 -6.90 -9.51
CA VAL A 26 9.80 -6.65 -8.69
C VAL A 26 11.06 -6.57 -9.54
N SER A 27 11.26 -7.51 -10.47
CA SER A 27 12.43 -7.47 -11.38
C SER A 27 12.46 -6.21 -12.25
N GLN A 28 11.30 -5.75 -12.74
CA GLN A 28 11.22 -4.43 -13.40
C GLN A 28 11.63 -3.30 -12.45
N PHE A 29 11.16 -3.31 -11.20
CA PHE A 29 11.46 -2.25 -10.24
C PHE A 29 12.94 -2.19 -9.85
N GLU A 30 13.62 -3.32 -9.79
CA GLU A 30 15.06 -3.43 -9.52
C GLU A 30 15.91 -2.90 -10.68
N LEU A 31 15.47 -3.13 -11.92
CA LEU A 31 16.19 -2.69 -13.12
C LEU A 31 15.91 -1.23 -13.50
N LEU A 32 14.71 -0.72 -13.21
CA LEU A 32 14.33 0.65 -13.50
C LEU A 32 14.95 1.59 -12.46
N SER A 33 16.21 1.98 -12.67
CA SER A 33 16.84 3.09 -11.98
C SER A 33 16.22 4.40 -12.44
N PHE A 34 15.68 5.16 -11.49
CA PHE A 34 15.05 6.44 -11.79
C PHE A 34 16.08 7.54 -11.94
N GLU A 35 16.02 8.28 -13.05
CA GLU A 35 16.73 9.54 -13.19
C GLU A 35 16.42 10.49 -12.02
N ASN A 36 17.30 11.47 -11.80
CA ASN A 36 17.24 12.45 -10.70
C ASN A 36 15.93 13.30 -10.66
N SER A 37 15.01 13.13 -11.63
CA SER A 37 13.77 13.90 -11.76
C SER A 37 12.54 13.28 -11.07
N LYS A 38 12.59 12.03 -10.58
CA LYS A 38 11.46 11.40 -9.87
C LYS A 38 11.55 11.63 -8.38
N SER A 39 10.46 12.13 -7.77
CA SER A 39 10.42 12.48 -6.35
C SER A 39 9.31 11.77 -5.56
N ILE A 40 8.27 11.24 -6.22
CA ILE A 40 7.08 10.66 -5.57
C ILE A 40 6.90 9.20 -5.96
N VAL A 41 6.62 8.34 -4.98
CA VAL A 41 6.20 6.96 -5.21
C VAL A 41 4.80 6.69 -4.67
N MET A 42 3.97 6.05 -5.48
CA MET A 42 2.74 5.40 -5.03
C MET A 42 3.06 3.95 -4.72
N LEU A 43 3.01 3.57 -3.43
CA LEU A 43 3.42 2.25 -2.94
C LEU A 43 2.21 1.48 -2.39
N GLY A 44 1.95 0.28 -2.93
CA GLY A 44 0.82 -0.52 -2.46
C GLY A 44 0.54 -1.80 -3.26
N ASP A 45 -0.73 -2.19 -3.27
CA ASP A 45 -1.24 -3.39 -3.93
C ASP A 45 -1.93 -3.10 -5.27
N SER A 46 -2.95 -3.89 -5.66
CA SER A 46 -3.73 -3.75 -6.90
C SER A 46 -4.43 -2.40 -7.02
N ILE A 47 -4.86 -1.82 -5.90
CA ILE A 47 -5.56 -0.54 -5.92
C ILE A 47 -4.56 0.57 -6.29
N THR A 48 -3.31 0.46 -5.84
CA THR A 48 -2.24 1.36 -6.29
C THR A 48 -1.78 1.04 -7.71
N ASP A 49 -1.69 -0.25 -8.04
CA ASP A 49 -1.18 -0.75 -9.31
C ASP A 49 -1.98 -0.25 -10.52
N ARG A 50 -3.31 -0.27 -10.42
CA ARG A 50 -4.21 0.11 -11.52
C ARG A 50 -4.29 1.62 -11.79
N GLY A 51 -3.68 2.45 -10.94
CA GLY A 51 -3.66 3.91 -11.14
C GLY A 51 -2.72 4.34 -12.26
N LEU A 52 -3.24 5.09 -13.23
CA LEU A 52 -2.44 5.78 -14.26
C LEU A 52 -1.87 7.10 -13.69
N TRP A 53 -1.02 7.01 -12.66
CA TRP A 53 -0.66 8.12 -11.79
C TRP A 53 -0.12 9.36 -12.50
N ASN A 54 0.69 9.21 -13.54
CA ASN A 54 1.19 10.35 -14.33
C ASN A 54 0.06 11.11 -15.03
N GLU A 55 -0.88 10.38 -15.65
CA GLU A 55 -2.02 10.97 -16.37
C GLU A 55 -3.03 11.58 -15.40
N LEU A 56 -3.32 10.87 -14.32
CA LEU A 56 -4.25 11.31 -13.27
C LEU A 56 -3.79 12.61 -12.61
N THR A 57 -2.50 12.70 -12.28
CA THR A 57 -1.91 13.86 -11.58
C THR A 57 -1.39 14.94 -12.52
N LYS A 58 -1.26 14.64 -13.82
CA LYS A 58 -0.54 15.47 -14.81
C LYS A 58 0.91 15.79 -14.40
N ARG A 59 1.53 14.89 -13.63
CA ARG A 59 2.92 14.99 -13.17
C ARG A 59 3.79 13.96 -13.85
N ASN A 60 5.07 14.32 -14.03
CA ASN A 60 6.09 13.44 -14.59
C ASN A 60 7.12 12.99 -13.54
N ASP A 61 6.97 13.35 -12.27
CA ASP A 61 7.90 13.01 -11.19
C ASP A 61 7.37 11.92 -10.24
N ILE A 62 6.24 11.30 -10.61
CA ILE A 62 5.60 10.22 -9.87
C ILE A 62 5.87 8.86 -10.52
N ILE A 63 5.98 7.83 -9.68
CA ILE A 63 6.20 6.44 -10.10
C ILE A 63 5.18 5.51 -9.45
N ASN A 64 4.77 4.49 -10.19
CA ASN A 64 3.90 3.43 -9.69
C ASN A 64 4.73 2.26 -9.15
N ARG A 65 4.57 1.97 -7.86
CA ARG A 65 5.12 0.79 -7.17
C ARG A 65 4.01 -0.04 -6.51
N GLY A 66 2.81 -0.01 -7.09
CA GLY A 66 1.73 -0.95 -6.80
C GLY A 66 1.99 -2.32 -7.44
N ILE A 67 1.60 -3.40 -6.77
CA ILE A 67 1.59 -4.75 -7.36
C ILE A 67 0.27 -5.43 -7.00
N SER A 68 -0.48 -5.87 -8.00
CA SER A 68 -1.73 -6.59 -7.78
C SER A 68 -1.57 -7.84 -6.89
N GLY A 69 -2.40 -7.94 -5.86
CA GLY A 69 -2.41 -9.03 -4.87
C GLY A 69 -1.33 -8.95 -3.78
N ASP A 70 -0.51 -7.89 -3.80
CA ASP A 70 0.58 -7.70 -2.85
C ASP A 70 0.07 -7.53 -1.41
N THR A 71 0.92 -7.88 -0.46
CA THR A 71 0.65 -7.88 0.98
C THR A 71 1.72 -7.07 1.70
N THR A 72 1.53 -6.78 2.98
CA THR A 72 2.53 -6.07 3.77
C THR A 72 3.92 -6.73 3.75
N ILE A 73 3.99 -8.06 3.75
CA ILE A 73 5.27 -8.78 3.68
C ILE A 73 5.91 -8.70 2.28
N GLY A 74 5.11 -8.67 1.22
CA GLY A 74 5.62 -8.50 -0.14
C GLY A 74 6.18 -7.09 -0.35
N VAL A 75 5.46 -6.05 0.09
CA VAL A 75 5.98 -4.67 0.09
C VAL A 75 7.30 -4.58 0.86
N LEU A 76 7.41 -5.18 2.05
CA LEU A 76 8.67 -5.23 2.80
C LEU A 76 9.80 -5.86 2.01
N GLY A 77 9.53 -6.98 1.33
CA GLY A 77 10.53 -7.71 0.54
C GLY A 77 11.04 -6.98 -0.70
N ARG A 78 10.43 -5.85 -1.08
CA ARG A 78 10.81 -5.07 -2.26
C ARG A 78 11.13 -3.59 -1.96
N LEU A 79 11.29 -3.21 -0.69
CA LEU A 79 11.66 -1.84 -0.34
C LEU A 79 13.04 -1.44 -0.87
N ASP A 80 13.94 -2.40 -1.08
CA ASP A 80 15.27 -2.12 -1.64
C ASP A 80 15.23 -1.74 -3.12
N SER A 81 14.12 -2.01 -3.82
CA SER A 81 13.88 -1.45 -5.16
C SER A 81 13.59 0.06 -5.15
N LEU A 82 13.43 0.68 -3.97
CA LEU A 82 13.27 2.13 -3.81
C LEU A 82 14.62 2.76 -3.52
N ASN A 83 14.92 3.87 -4.20
CA ASN A 83 16.19 4.58 -4.07
C ASN A 83 16.02 5.99 -3.49
N LYS A 84 17.15 6.60 -3.09
CA LYS A 84 17.23 7.90 -2.41
C LYS A 84 16.77 9.11 -3.23
N ASN A 85 16.49 8.95 -4.52
CA ASN A 85 15.97 10.04 -5.34
C ASN A 85 14.52 10.35 -4.96
N LEU A 86 13.78 9.33 -4.51
CA LEU A 86 12.43 9.50 -3.97
C LEU A 86 12.46 10.33 -2.67
N LYS A 87 11.47 11.20 -2.54
CA LYS A 87 11.29 12.12 -1.42
C LYS A 87 10.01 11.84 -0.65
N ILE A 88 8.95 11.42 -1.34
CA ILE A 88 7.64 11.16 -0.76
C ILE A 88 7.14 9.79 -1.20
N ALA A 89 6.60 9.02 -0.25
CA ALA A 89 5.92 7.75 -0.52
C ALA A 89 4.48 7.79 -0.01
N PHE A 90 3.51 7.73 -0.91
CA PHE A 90 2.11 7.49 -0.54
C PHE A 90 1.90 6.00 -0.37
N VAL A 91 1.62 5.56 0.86
CA VAL A 91 1.55 4.14 1.23
C VAL A 91 0.10 3.75 1.49
N MET A 92 -0.39 2.76 0.77
CA MET A 92 -1.66 2.08 1.03
C MET A 92 -1.50 0.58 0.78
N ILE A 93 -1.65 -0.23 1.81
CA ILE A 93 -1.51 -1.69 1.74
C ILE A 93 -2.35 -2.34 2.84
N GLY A 94 -2.51 -3.67 2.80
CA GLY A 94 -3.01 -4.48 3.92
C GLY A 94 -4.36 -5.14 3.68
N VAL A 95 -5.14 -4.69 2.69
CA VAL A 95 -6.45 -5.32 2.38
C VAL A 95 -6.26 -6.80 2.02
N ASN A 96 -5.26 -7.13 1.21
CA ASN A 96 -4.97 -8.51 0.82
C ASN A 96 -4.53 -9.40 1.99
N ASP A 97 -3.79 -8.86 2.96
CA ASP A 97 -3.44 -9.59 4.18
C ASP A 97 -4.70 -9.96 4.97
N LEU A 98 -5.61 -9.00 5.14
CA LEU A 98 -6.85 -9.18 5.90
C LEU A 98 -7.82 -10.15 5.19
N LEU A 99 -7.92 -10.07 3.86
CA LEU A 99 -8.68 -11.01 3.04
C LEU A 99 -8.10 -12.43 3.11
N LYS A 100 -6.77 -12.57 3.22
CA LYS A 100 -6.05 -13.83 3.50
C LYS A 100 -6.07 -14.22 4.99
N ASN A 101 -6.96 -13.64 5.79
CA ASN A 101 -7.18 -13.95 7.20
C ASN A 101 -5.98 -13.71 8.13
N ARG A 102 -5.04 -12.84 7.76
CA ARG A 102 -4.03 -12.37 8.71
C ARG A 102 -4.66 -11.50 9.80
N SER A 103 -4.05 -11.50 10.99
CA SER A 103 -4.54 -10.68 12.11
C SER A 103 -4.21 -9.20 11.87
N VAL A 104 -5.00 -8.30 12.46
CA VAL A 104 -4.78 -6.86 12.32
C VAL A 104 -3.39 -6.47 12.87
N GLU A 105 -2.97 -7.10 13.96
CA GLU A 105 -1.68 -6.87 14.61
C GLU A 105 -0.51 -7.29 13.72
N TYR A 106 -0.65 -8.40 12.99
CA TYR A 106 0.34 -8.83 12.00
C TYR A 106 0.51 -7.78 10.90
N VAL A 107 -0.62 -7.32 10.34
CA VAL A 107 -0.62 -6.32 9.27
C VAL A 107 -0.01 -5.01 9.77
N PHE A 108 -0.45 -4.52 10.92
CA PHE A 108 0.06 -3.31 11.53
C PHE A 108 1.56 -3.37 11.82
N LYS A 109 2.05 -4.48 12.40
CA LYS A 109 3.49 -4.67 12.68
C LYS A 109 4.34 -4.61 11.42
N ASN A 110 3.88 -5.20 10.32
CA ASN A 110 4.59 -5.10 9.05
C ASN A 110 4.47 -3.71 8.44
N TYR A 111 3.31 -3.06 8.55
CA TYR A 111 3.11 -1.69 8.08
C TYR A 111 4.09 -0.73 8.76
N VAL A 112 4.25 -0.80 10.08
CA VAL A 112 5.24 0.01 10.82
C VAL A 112 6.65 -0.19 10.29
N LYS A 113 7.06 -1.44 10.00
CA LYS A 113 8.36 -1.72 9.39
C LYS A 113 8.50 -1.11 7.99
N ILE A 114 7.42 -1.08 7.20
CA ILE A 114 7.43 -0.42 5.88
C ILE A 114 7.73 1.06 6.05
N ILE A 115 7.04 1.70 6.99
CA ILE A 115 7.22 3.13 7.29
C ILE A 115 8.64 3.41 7.75
N SER A 116 9.16 2.66 8.73
CA SER A 116 10.53 2.83 9.21
C SER A 116 11.56 2.61 8.10
N GLY A 117 11.39 1.59 7.25
CA GLY A 117 12.30 1.35 6.12
C GLY A 117 12.29 2.45 5.05
N LEU A 118 11.18 3.18 4.90
CA LEU A 118 11.11 4.36 4.04
C LEU A 118 11.87 5.54 4.67
N GLU A 119 11.65 5.80 5.96
CA GLU A 119 12.32 6.87 6.70
C GLU A 119 13.85 6.67 6.74
N GLU A 120 14.31 5.44 6.95
CA GLU A 120 15.75 5.07 6.90
C GLU A 120 16.38 5.37 5.53
N LYS A 121 15.60 5.27 4.45
CA LYS A 121 16.04 5.64 3.09
C LYS A 121 15.88 7.14 2.79
N GLY A 122 15.44 7.94 3.76
CA GLY A 122 15.19 9.37 3.60
C GLY A 122 13.93 9.70 2.78
N ILE A 123 13.01 8.75 2.64
CA ILE A 123 11.75 8.90 1.91
C ILE A 123 10.66 9.19 2.93
N LYS A 124 10.02 10.36 2.85
CA LYS A 124 8.94 10.76 3.75
C LYS A 124 7.68 9.92 3.46
N PRO A 125 7.21 9.08 4.40
CA PRO A 125 5.99 8.33 4.20
C PRO A 125 4.75 9.18 4.47
N ILE A 126 3.74 9.00 3.65
CA ILE A 126 2.38 9.51 3.82
C ILE A 126 1.47 8.30 3.88
N ILE A 127 0.89 8.06 5.06
CA ILE A 127 0.02 6.92 5.31
C ILE A 127 -1.37 7.25 4.80
N GLN A 128 -1.95 6.37 4.00
CA GLN A 128 -3.34 6.44 3.59
C GLN A 128 -4.12 5.32 4.27
N THR A 129 -5.37 5.57 4.60
CA THR A 129 -6.27 4.50 5.08
C THR A 129 -6.29 3.34 4.09
N THR A 130 -6.23 2.10 4.60
CA THR A 130 -6.67 0.94 3.83
C THR A 130 -8.16 1.12 3.54
N LEU A 131 -8.56 1.07 2.27
CA LEU A 131 -9.95 1.24 1.89
C LEU A 131 -10.81 0.10 2.46
N HIS A 132 -12.01 0.45 2.92
CA HIS A 132 -13.04 -0.55 3.18
C HIS A 132 -13.41 -1.30 1.90
N VAL A 133 -13.97 -2.49 2.06
CA VAL A 133 -14.56 -3.27 0.97
C VAL A 133 -16.07 -3.02 0.88
N GLY A 134 -16.65 -3.29 -0.28
CA GLY A 134 -18.08 -3.19 -0.55
C GLY A 134 -18.86 -4.36 0.03
N THR A 135 -20.16 -4.37 -0.24
CA THR A 135 -21.12 -5.35 0.32
C THR A 135 -20.96 -6.77 -0.20
N LEU A 136 -20.22 -6.96 -1.31
CA LEU A 136 -19.90 -8.28 -1.85
C LEU A 136 -18.95 -9.09 -0.96
N ALA A 137 -18.20 -8.41 -0.10
CA ALA A 137 -17.29 -9.05 0.83
C ALA A 137 -17.92 -9.19 2.23
N PRO A 138 -17.62 -10.26 2.98
CA PRO A 138 -18.04 -10.42 4.37
C PRO A 138 -17.72 -9.20 5.24
N ALA A 139 -18.72 -8.71 6.00
CA ALA A 139 -18.61 -7.50 6.83
C ALA A 139 -17.46 -7.55 7.87
N ILE A 140 -17.04 -8.74 8.29
CA ILE A 140 -15.89 -8.94 9.18
C ILE A 140 -14.60 -8.32 8.64
N TYR A 141 -14.44 -8.22 7.31
CA TYR A 141 -13.28 -7.57 6.71
C TYR A 141 -13.29 -6.07 7.00
N ASN A 142 -14.44 -5.40 6.93
CA ASN A 142 -14.54 -3.98 7.28
C ASN A 142 -14.29 -3.72 8.77
N THR A 143 -14.70 -4.63 9.66
CA THR A 143 -14.33 -4.55 11.08
C THR A 143 -12.80 -4.63 11.27
N LYS A 144 -12.11 -5.49 10.52
CA LYS A 144 -10.64 -5.59 10.57
C LYS A 144 -9.95 -4.36 9.97
N ILE A 145 -10.46 -3.86 8.84
CA ILE A 145 -9.95 -2.65 8.17
C ILE A 145 -10.11 -1.42 9.07
N TYR A 146 -11.27 -1.27 9.73
CA TYR A 146 -11.50 -0.22 10.72
C TYR A 146 -10.43 -0.25 11.81
N LYS A 147 -10.22 -1.42 12.44
CA LYS A 147 -9.21 -1.60 13.50
C LYS A 147 -7.80 -1.28 13.01
N LEU A 148 -7.43 -1.72 11.80
CA LEU A 148 -6.14 -1.40 11.21
C LEU A 148 -5.97 0.12 11.01
N ASN A 149 -6.97 0.79 10.45
CA ASN A 149 -6.93 2.22 10.20
C ASN A 149 -6.82 3.04 11.50
N GLU A 150 -7.50 2.63 12.56
CA GLU A 150 -7.37 3.26 13.89
C GLU A 150 -5.95 3.11 14.45
N LEU A 151 -5.34 1.92 14.33
CA LEU A 151 -3.95 1.73 14.74
C LEU A 151 -2.98 2.59 13.91
N LEU A 152 -3.17 2.65 12.59
CA LEU A 152 -2.33 3.46 11.69
C LEU A 152 -2.47 4.96 11.96
N LYS A 153 -3.68 5.43 12.23
CA LYS A 153 -3.95 6.83 12.58
C LYS A 153 -3.28 7.22 13.90
N ASN A 154 -3.42 6.39 14.93
CA ASN A 154 -2.79 6.60 16.23
C ASN A 154 -1.26 6.58 16.12
N TYR A 155 -0.71 5.63 15.35
CA TYR A 155 0.71 5.55 15.07
C TYR A 155 1.22 6.79 14.32
N ALA A 156 0.53 7.22 13.26
CA ALA A 156 0.89 8.41 12.51
C ALA A 156 0.88 9.67 13.39
N GLN A 157 -0.12 9.82 14.27
CA GLN A 157 -0.18 10.92 15.22
C GLN A 157 1.00 10.91 16.19
N LYS A 158 1.32 9.73 16.76
CA LYS A 158 2.43 9.57 17.71
C LYS A 158 3.78 9.90 17.07
N GLU A 159 4.03 9.41 15.86
CA GLU A 159 5.27 9.60 15.13
C GLU A 159 5.29 10.90 14.29
N LYS A 160 4.23 11.73 14.38
CA LYS A 160 4.06 13.00 13.64
C LYS A 160 4.15 12.84 12.12
N LEU A 161 3.64 11.73 11.61
CA LEU A 161 3.55 11.42 10.19
C LEU A 161 2.26 11.95 9.57
N GLN A 162 2.28 12.23 8.27
CA GLN A 162 1.06 12.58 7.54
C GLN A 162 0.17 11.35 7.39
N PHE A 163 -1.09 11.49 7.79
CA PHE A 163 -2.15 10.50 7.58
C PHE A 163 -3.26 11.11 6.71
N ILE A 164 -3.72 10.37 5.71
CA ILE A 164 -4.80 10.76 4.82
C ILE A 164 -5.93 9.74 4.95
N ASP A 165 -7.08 10.22 5.42
CA ASP A 165 -8.30 9.44 5.57
C ASP A 165 -9.12 9.47 4.28
N LEU A 166 -8.85 8.50 3.41
CA LEU A 166 -9.56 8.34 2.14
C LEU A 166 -10.98 7.80 2.36
N ASN A 167 -11.20 7.03 3.42
CA ASN A 167 -12.50 6.41 3.72
C ASN A 167 -13.59 7.44 4.02
N LYS A 168 -13.25 8.66 4.46
CA LYS A 168 -14.21 9.79 4.52
C LYS A 168 -14.97 10.03 3.22
N VAL A 169 -14.32 9.77 2.08
CA VAL A 169 -14.92 9.95 0.75
C VAL A 169 -15.43 8.62 0.19
N PHE A 170 -14.62 7.57 0.28
CA PHE A 170 -14.93 6.30 -0.38
C PHE A 170 -15.87 5.39 0.40
N ALA A 171 -15.84 5.48 1.72
CA ALA A 171 -16.56 4.58 2.62
C ALA A 171 -16.98 5.30 3.93
N PRO A 172 -17.79 6.38 3.84
CA PRO A 172 -18.17 7.18 5.01
C PRO A 172 -18.96 6.39 6.07
N ASN A 173 -19.56 5.27 5.66
CA ASN A 173 -20.29 4.34 6.53
C ASN A 173 -19.55 2.98 6.65
N GLU A 174 -18.22 2.99 6.55
CA GLU A 174 -17.35 1.79 6.66
C GLU A 174 -17.59 0.72 5.57
N VAL A 175 -18.27 1.09 4.48
CA VAL A 175 -18.51 0.25 3.31
C VAL A 175 -18.18 1.05 2.06
N LEU A 176 -17.40 0.47 1.16
CA LEU A 176 -17.03 1.12 -0.11
C LEU A 176 -18.27 1.40 -0.94
N LEU A 177 -18.42 2.65 -1.38
CA LEU A 177 -19.55 3.09 -2.19
C LEU A 177 -19.46 2.51 -3.62
N ASP A 178 -20.54 1.93 -4.10
CA ASP A 178 -20.64 1.31 -5.44
C ASP A 178 -20.35 2.30 -6.58
N LYS A 179 -20.62 3.60 -6.40
CA LYS A 179 -20.26 4.61 -7.40
C LYS A 179 -18.75 4.67 -7.68
N TYR A 180 -17.93 4.19 -6.75
CA TYR A 180 -16.47 4.16 -6.89
C TYR A 180 -15.90 2.77 -7.16
N SER A 181 -16.71 1.70 -7.13
CA SER A 181 -16.22 0.34 -7.34
C SER A 181 -17.28 -0.56 -7.97
N LEU A 182 -16.88 -1.32 -8.99
CA LEU A 182 -17.77 -2.28 -9.66
C LEU A 182 -17.68 -3.69 -9.07
N ASP A 183 -16.61 -3.99 -8.32
CA ASP A 183 -16.36 -5.30 -7.71
C ASP A 183 -16.29 -5.24 -6.18
N GLY A 184 -16.57 -4.08 -5.58
CA GLY A 184 -16.52 -3.86 -4.14
C GLY A 184 -15.09 -3.88 -3.57
N LEU A 185 -14.04 -3.80 -4.38
CA LEU A 185 -12.65 -3.77 -3.90
C LEU A 185 -11.80 -2.73 -4.63
N HIS A 186 -11.83 -2.73 -5.96
CA HIS A 186 -10.99 -1.86 -6.77
C HIS A 186 -11.74 -0.59 -7.17
N LEU A 187 -11.01 0.52 -7.21
CA LEU A 187 -11.57 1.78 -7.65
C LEU A 187 -11.79 1.78 -9.17
N ASN A 188 -12.90 2.38 -9.59
CA ASN A 188 -13.15 2.75 -10.97
C ASN A 188 -12.54 4.13 -11.28
N GLY A 189 -12.71 4.63 -12.52
CA GLY A 189 -12.19 5.93 -12.93
C GLY A 189 -12.65 7.10 -12.06
N ALA A 190 -13.92 7.11 -11.64
CA ALA A 190 -14.44 8.14 -10.73
C ALA A 190 -13.74 8.07 -9.35
N GLY A 191 -13.48 6.86 -8.85
CA GLY A 191 -12.74 6.63 -7.62
C GLY A 191 -11.31 7.19 -7.69
N TYR A 192 -10.57 6.89 -8.77
CA TYR A 192 -9.21 7.42 -8.96
C TYR A 192 -9.17 8.95 -9.10
N MET A 193 -10.15 9.55 -9.79
CA MET A 193 -10.24 11.01 -9.91
C MET A 193 -10.46 11.68 -8.54
N GLU A 194 -11.33 11.13 -7.70
CA GLU A 194 -11.50 11.63 -6.33
C GLU A 194 -10.26 11.41 -5.47
N TRP A 195 -9.61 10.25 -5.60
CA TRP A 195 -8.39 9.95 -4.84
C TRP A 195 -7.31 10.99 -5.13
N VAL A 196 -7.06 11.28 -6.41
CA VAL A 196 -6.05 12.26 -6.82
C VAL A 196 -6.35 13.67 -6.28
N LYS A 197 -7.61 14.10 -6.30
CA LYS A 197 -8.01 15.39 -5.70
C LYS A 197 -7.62 15.48 -4.22
N ILE A 198 -7.77 14.38 -3.47
CA ILE A 198 -7.44 14.34 -2.04
C ILE A 198 -5.93 14.40 -1.80
N ILE A 199 -5.11 13.75 -2.65
CA ILE A 199 -3.67 13.62 -2.41
C ILE A 199 -2.82 14.73 -3.04
N ILE A 200 -3.31 15.43 -4.08
CA ILE A 200 -2.58 16.54 -4.74
C ILE A 200 -2.01 17.58 -3.75
N PRO A 201 -2.73 18.03 -2.71
CA PRO A 201 -2.20 19.00 -1.75
C PRO A 201 -0.99 18.54 -0.95
N TYR A 202 -0.65 17.24 -1.00
CA TYR A 202 0.45 16.62 -0.27
C TYR A 202 1.62 16.19 -1.17
N MET A 203 1.51 16.42 -2.49
CA MET A 203 2.52 16.10 -3.51
C MET A 203 3.54 17.24 -3.73
#